data_AF-A0A239HLV5-F1
#
_entry.id   AF-A0A239HLV5-F1
#
_cell.length_a   1.000
_cell.length_b   1.000
_cell.length_c   1.000
_cell.angle_alpha   90.00
_cell.angle_beta   90.00
_cell.angle_gamma   90.00
#
_symmetry.space_group_name_H-M   'P 1'
#
loop_
_entity.id
_entity.type
_entity.pdbx_description
1 polymer ?
#
loop_
_entity_poly.entity_id
_entity_poly.type
_entity_poly.pdbx_seq_one_letter_code
_entity_poly.pdbx_strand_id
1 'polypeptide(L)'
;MDFIERFLDFISDNRRHITTRVIVAAFSFLLFVLVDNMFAFSYNYTIDRSISNARNISELLKDTTLSSTTRLGLERLREEVVTHKTVADHVVAFWRDVSTFKYGTTKVAMLDNSDSWTVSYDLWHLLSSGGLYLLFIIFGVPVILVAKSSLTLLQRFVSALGFIVLFSTIAYVHYIVLELVPDMLFGSWTWNYVLNALVQLTLVGFLASFNKKAEKNKKHDKVLAGV
;
A
#
# COMPACT_ATOMS: atom_id res chain seq x y z
N MET A 1 -5.46 26.75 14.53
CA MET A 1 -6.17 26.92 13.24
C MET A 1 -5.25 27.53 12.20
N ASP A 2 -4.46 28.57 12.52
CA ASP A 2 -3.45 29.20 11.64
C ASP A 2 -2.56 28.26 10.81
N PHE A 3 -2.06 27.16 11.38
CA PHE A 3 -1.14 26.28 10.67
C PHE A 3 -1.83 25.50 9.54
N ILE A 4 -3.04 24.98 9.80
CA ILE A 4 -3.79 24.19 8.81
C ILE A 4 -4.26 25.10 7.67
N GLU A 5 -4.74 26.30 7.99
CA GLU A 5 -5.14 27.28 6.97
C GLU A 5 -3.97 27.68 6.08
N ARG A 6 -2.83 28.04 6.66
CA ARG A 6 -1.61 28.37 5.88
C ARG A 6 -1.09 27.20 5.05
N PHE A 7 -1.26 25.97 5.52
CA PHE A 7 -0.89 24.76 4.78
C PHE A 7 -1.84 24.49 3.61
N LEU A 8 -3.14 24.62 3.83
CA LEU A 8 -4.15 24.48 2.78
C LEU A 8 -4.02 25.57 1.72
N ASP A 9 -3.73 26.81 2.13
CA ASP A 9 -3.42 27.91 1.23
C ASP A 9 -2.17 27.60 0.40
N PHE A 10 -1.14 27.04 1.02
CA PHE A 10 0.09 26.63 0.31
C PHE A 10 -0.17 25.55 -0.74
N ILE A 11 -0.97 24.53 -0.44
CA ILE A 11 -1.30 23.44 -1.37
C ILE A 11 -2.26 23.92 -2.48
N SER A 12 -3.15 24.85 -2.16
CA SER A 12 -4.16 25.35 -3.10
C SER A 12 -3.63 26.49 -3.98
N ASP A 13 -2.45 27.03 -3.68
CA ASP A 13 -1.84 28.13 -4.43
C ASP A 13 -1.42 27.69 -5.85
N ASN A 14 -2.23 28.08 -6.83
CA ASN A 14 -1.99 27.81 -8.25
C ASN A 14 -0.79 28.56 -8.84
N ARG A 15 -0.23 29.55 -8.14
CA ARG A 15 1.00 30.25 -8.57
C ARG A 15 2.25 29.40 -8.36
N ARG A 16 2.16 28.34 -7.55
CA ARG A 16 3.29 27.46 -7.23
C ARG A 16 3.32 26.25 -8.16
N HIS A 17 4.52 25.85 -8.55
CA HIS A 17 4.72 24.61 -9.31
C HIS A 17 4.10 23.42 -8.58
N ILE A 18 3.37 22.60 -9.35
CA ILE A 18 2.66 21.43 -8.82
C ILE A 18 3.61 20.46 -8.09
N THR A 19 4.85 20.33 -8.57
CA THR A 19 5.89 19.52 -7.95
C THR A 19 6.20 19.98 -6.52
N THR A 20 6.32 21.29 -6.29
CA THR A 20 6.59 21.85 -4.95
C THR A 20 5.42 21.61 -4.00
N ARG A 21 4.19 21.77 -4.50
CA ARG A 21 2.97 21.51 -3.71
C ARG A 21 2.87 20.05 -3.28
N VAL A 22 3.13 19.13 -4.21
CA VAL A 22 3.12 17.68 -3.94
C VAL A 22 4.24 17.30 -2.96
N ILE A 23 5.46 17.84 -3.13
CA ILE A 23 6.58 17.54 -2.22
C ILE A 23 6.27 17.99 -0.80
N VAL A 24 5.75 19.20 -0.61
CA VAL A 24 5.41 19.71 0.72
C VAL A 24 4.27 18.91 1.34
N ALA A 25 3.23 18.59 0.57
CA ALA A 25 2.15 17.73 1.05
C ALA A 25 2.67 16.35 1.49
N ALA A 26 3.54 15.73 0.69
CA ALA A 26 4.14 14.44 1.00
C ALA A 26 5.04 14.50 2.24
N PHE A 27 5.86 15.55 2.38
CA PHE A 27 6.71 15.73 3.56
C PHE A 27 5.89 15.98 4.82
N SER A 28 4.82 16.78 4.75
CA SER A 28 3.94 17.01 5.89
C SER A 28 3.19 15.74 6.30
N PHE A 29 2.76 14.93 5.35
CA PHE A 29 2.17 13.61 5.62
C PHE A 29 3.20 12.68 6.27
N LEU A 30 4.43 12.62 5.75
CA LEU A 30 5.52 11.84 6.34
C LEU A 30 5.80 12.26 7.79
N LEU A 31 5.80 13.57 8.06
CA LEU A 31 6.06 14.14 9.38
C LEU A 31 4.93 13.78 10.35
N PHE A 32 3.68 13.80 9.89
CA PHE A 32 2.53 13.33 10.66
C PHE A 32 2.67 11.85 11.02
N VAL A 33 3.02 10.99 10.05
CA VAL A 33 3.26 9.55 10.29
C VAL A 33 4.43 9.32 11.25
N LEU A 34 5.50 10.11 11.15
CA LEU A 34 6.65 10.02 12.07
C LEU A 34 6.27 10.41 13.50
N VAL A 35 5.50 11.50 13.66
CA VAL A 35 5.01 11.93 14.98
C VAL A 35 4.09 10.88 15.58
N ASP A 36 3.17 10.33 14.80
CA ASP A 36 2.27 9.25 15.25
C ASP A 36 3.07 8.01 15.70
N ASN A 37 4.08 7.60 14.93
CA ASN A 37 4.95 6.47 15.31
C ASN A 37 5.82 6.78 16.55
N MET A 38 6.36 7.99 16.66
CA MET A 38 7.24 8.37 17.78
C MET A 38 6.48 8.38 19.12
N PHE A 39 5.22 8.81 19.09
CA PHE A 39 4.37 8.82 20.28
C PHE A 39 3.47 7.57 20.41
N ALA A 40 3.54 6.65 19.44
CA ALA A 40 2.68 5.48 19.32
C ALA A 40 1.18 5.80 19.53
N PHE A 41 0.73 6.97 19.08
CA PHE A 41 -0.59 7.50 19.44
C PHE A 41 -1.71 6.61 18.90
N SER A 42 -1.69 6.31 17.60
CA SER A 42 -2.67 5.43 16.97
C SER A 42 -2.65 4.01 17.54
N TYR A 43 -1.47 3.48 17.87
CA TYR A 43 -1.32 2.17 18.49
C TYR A 43 -1.98 2.12 19.87
N ASN A 44 -1.63 3.06 20.75
CA ASN A 44 -2.18 3.12 22.11
C ASN A 44 -3.69 3.34 22.10
N TYR A 45 -4.19 4.25 21.25
CA TYR A 45 -5.62 4.49 21.10
C TYR A 45 -6.39 3.24 20.64
N THR A 46 -5.82 2.47 19.70
CA THR A 46 -6.43 1.23 19.20
C THR A 46 -6.49 0.17 20.30
N ILE A 47 -5.38 -0.06 20.99
CA ILE A 47 -5.30 -1.05 22.08
C ILE A 47 -6.26 -0.70 23.21
N ASP A 48 -6.29 0.56 23.65
CA ASP A 48 -7.19 1.02 24.71
C ASP A 48 -8.66 0.82 24.33
N ARG A 49 -9.01 1.09 23.07
CA ARG A 49 -10.37 0.89 22.55
C ARG A 49 -10.75 -0.59 22.46
N SER A 50 -9.84 -1.45 22.00
CA SER A 50 -10.06 -2.89 21.96
C SER A 50 -10.23 -3.48 23.37
N ILE A 51 -9.42 -3.04 24.34
CA ILE A 51 -9.55 -3.44 25.74
C ILE A 51 -10.90 -2.98 26.32
N SER A 52 -11.29 -1.73 26.08
CA SER A 52 -12.56 -1.18 26.54
C SER A 52 -13.75 -1.96 25.97
N ASN A 53 -13.75 -2.23 24.67
CA ASN A 53 -14.80 -3.00 24.01
C ASN A 53 -14.84 -4.45 24.51
N ALA A 54 -13.69 -5.12 24.66
CA ALA A 54 -13.61 -6.47 25.19
C ALA A 54 -14.12 -6.56 26.64
N ARG A 55 -13.89 -5.52 27.44
CA ARG A 55 -14.44 -5.40 28.80
C ARG A 55 -15.95 -5.27 28.78
N ASN A 56 -16.50 -4.39 27.94
CA ASN A 56 -17.96 -4.21 27.81
C ASN A 56 -18.65 -5.51 27.36
N ILE A 57 -18.06 -6.23 26.40
CA ILE A 57 -18.57 -7.53 25.94
C ILE A 57 -18.49 -8.57 27.05
N SER A 58 -17.39 -8.59 27.81
CA SER A 58 -17.23 -9.50 28.95
C SER A 58 -18.21 -9.21 30.09
N GLU A 59 -18.63 -7.96 30.26
CA GLU A 59 -19.69 -7.58 31.20
C GLU A 59 -21.06 -8.05 30.73
N LEU A 60 -21.37 -7.91 29.43
CA LEU A 60 -22.60 -8.46 28.84
C LEU A 60 -22.69 -9.99 28.98
N LEU A 61 -21.56 -10.69 28.80
CA LEU A 61 -21.49 -12.16 28.92
C LEU A 61 -21.80 -12.69 30.34
N LYS A 62 -21.74 -11.84 31.37
CA LYS A 62 -22.12 -12.21 32.76
C LYS A 62 -23.63 -12.35 32.94
N ASP A 63 -24.43 -11.84 32.01
CA ASP A 63 -25.89 -11.97 32.06
C ASP A 63 -26.31 -13.45 31.85
N THR A 64 -27.01 -14.00 32.82
CA THR A 64 -27.49 -15.39 32.82
C THR A 64 -28.75 -15.58 31.99
N THR A 65 -29.42 -14.49 31.59
CA THR A 65 -30.65 -14.50 30.78
C THR A 65 -30.39 -14.56 29.27
N LEU A 66 -29.12 -14.45 28.86
CA LEU A 66 -28.73 -14.53 27.46
C LEU A 66 -29.05 -15.90 26.85
N SER A 67 -29.60 -15.88 25.64
CA SER A 67 -29.76 -17.09 24.84
C SER A 67 -28.39 -17.68 24.47
N SER A 68 -28.34 -18.99 24.24
CA SER A 68 -27.12 -19.69 23.84
C SER A 68 -26.52 -19.13 22.54
N THR A 69 -27.34 -18.71 21.59
CA THR A 69 -26.90 -18.10 20.32
C THR A 69 -26.33 -16.70 20.53
N THR A 70 -26.95 -15.88 21.39
CA THR A 70 -26.45 -14.54 21.72
C THR A 70 -25.12 -14.61 22.47
N ARG A 71 -24.98 -15.56 23.41
CA ARG A 71 -23.72 -15.77 24.15
C ARG A 71 -22.58 -16.15 23.20
N LEU A 72 -22.83 -17.08 22.27
CA LEU A 72 -21.83 -17.52 21.29
C LEU A 72 -21.46 -16.39 20.30
N GLY A 73 -22.42 -15.53 19.94
CA GLY A 73 -22.15 -14.32 19.15
C GLY A 73 -21.27 -13.29 19.89
N LEU A 74 -21.53 -13.06 21.18
CA LEU A 74 -20.72 -12.17 22.01
C LEU A 74 -19.30 -12.71 22.25
N GLU A 75 -19.14 -14.02 22.41
CA GLU A 75 -17.82 -14.64 22.52
C GLU A 75 -16.98 -14.45 21.25
N ARG A 76 -17.58 -14.66 20.08
CA ARG A 76 -16.92 -14.39 18.78
C ARG A 76 -16.56 -12.92 18.62
N LEU A 77 -17.47 -12.01 18.97
CA LEU A 77 -17.22 -10.58 18.88
C LEU A 77 -16.07 -10.13 19.80
N ARG A 78 -15.96 -10.71 21.00
CA ARG A 78 -14.85 -10.45 21.91
C ARG A 78 -13.52 -10.90 21.31
N GLU A 79 -13.49 -12.09 20.72
CA GLU A 79 -12.31 -12.63 20.06
C GLU A 79 -11.91 -11.75 18.86
N GLU A 80 -12.87 -11.34 18.04
CA GLU A 80 -12.64 -10.46 16.89
C GLU A 80 -12.08 -9.09 17.32
N VAL A 81 -12.62 -8.46 18.37
CA VAL A 81 -12.13 -7.16 18.88
C VAL A 81 -10.69 -7.24 19.41
N VAL A 82 -10.32 -8.35 20.04
CA VAL A 82 -8.97 -8.55 20.61
C VAL A 82 -7.96 -8.91 19.52
N THR A 83 -8.38 -9.64 18.50
CA THR A 83 -7.53 -10.12 17.41
C THR A 83 -7.51 -9.18 16.21
N HIS A 84 -8.35 -8.15 16.20
CA HIS A 84 -8.49 -7.23 15.08
C HIS A 84 -7.16 -6.53 14.78
N LYS A 85 -6.65 -6.76 13.57
CA LYS A 85 -5.47 -6.08 13.04
C LYS A 85 -5.92 -4.84 12.27
N THR A 86 -5.31 -3.70 12.56
CA THR A 86 -5.56 -2.49 11.79
C THR A 86 -4.88 -2.56 10.44
N VAL A 87 -5.30 -1.71 9.49
CA VAL A 87 -4.61 -1.55 8.20
C VAL A 87 -3.14 -1.19 8.40
N ALA A 88 -2.82 -0.41 9.44
CA ALA A 88 -1.43 -0.09 9.80
C ALA A 88 -0.66 -1.35 10.22
N ASP A 89 -1.27 -2.27 10.98
CA ASP A 89 -0.65 -3.54 11.36
C ASP A 89 -0.38 -4.43 10.14
N HIS A 90 -1.27 -4.40 9.14
CA HIS A 90 -1.06 -5.09 7.86
C HIS A 90 0.07 -4.47 7.05
N VAL A 91 0.18 -3.14 7.00
CA VAL A 91 1.29 -2.42 6.36
C VAL A 91 2.61 -2.74 7.06
N VAL A 92 2.65 -2.66 8.39
CA VAL A 92 3.86 -2.96 9.17
C VAL A 92 4.23 -4.43 9.07
N ALA A 93 3.26 -5.35 9.09
CA ALA A 93 3.50 -6.77 8.84
C ALA A 93 4.09 -6.99 7.44
N PHE A 94 3.53 -6.37 6.41
CA PHE A 94 4.06 -6.43 5.06
C PHE A 94 5.52 -5.94 4.99
N TRP A 95 5.84 -4.77 5.57
CA TRP A 95 7.23 -4.27 5.60
C TRP A 95 8.16 -5.12 6.46
N ARG A 96 7.66 -5.68 7.56
CA ARG A 96 8.39 -6.62 8.39
C ARG A 96 8.67 -7.90 7.61
N ASP A 97 7.70 -8.45 6.91
CA ASP A 97 7.85 -9.69 6.15
C ASP A 97 8.72 -9.49 4.90
N VAL A 98 8.73 -8.27 4.33
CA VAL A 98 9.69 -7.86 3.29
C VAL A 98 11.12 -7.73 3.83
N SER A 99 11.30 -7.24 5.07
CA SER A 99 12.63 -7.04 5.69
C SER A 99 13.19 -8.29 6.39
N THR A 100 12.31 -9.12 6.95
CA THR A 100 12.60 -10.49 7.35
C THR A 100 12.17 -11.42 6.24
N PHE A 101 12.99 -11.49 5.19
CA PHE A 101 12.99 -12.57 4.21
C PHE A 101 13.41 -13.89 4.90
N LYS A 102 12.64 -14.32 5.90
CA LYS A 102 12.78 -15.61 6.55
C LYS A 102 11.91 -16.57 5.75
N TYR A 103 12.56 -17.54 5.11
CA TYR A 103 11.94 -18.78 4.65
C TYR A 103 11.24 -19.44 5.85
N GLY A 104 10.00 -19.05 6.12
CA GLY A 104 9.20 -19.50 7.26
C GLY A 104 8.02 -20.31 6.75
N THR A 105 8.20 -21.62 6.68
CA THR A 105 7.14 -22.58 6.38
C THR A 105 6.06 -22.51 7.46
N THR A 106 4.94 -21.85 7.17
CA THR A 106 3.73 -22.08 7.96
C THR A 106 3.21 -23.46 7.59
N LYS A 107 3.65 -24.47 8.34
CA LYS A 107 3.05 -25.81 8.27
C LYS A 107 1.62 -25.69 8.77
N VAL A 108 0.67 -25.55 7.86
CA VAL A 108 -0.70 -25.99 8.14
C VAL A 108 -0.62 -27.50 8.21
N ALA A 109 -0.65 -28.05 9.43
CA ALA A 109 -0.83 -29.48 9.62
C ALA A 109 -2.25 -29.84 9.17
N MET A 110 -2.43 -30.08 7.87
CA MET A 110 -3.58 -30.82 7.41
C MET A 110 -3.28 -32.30 7.65
N LEU A 111 -4.20 -32.95 8.38
CA LEU A 111 -4.31 -34.39 8.36
C LEU A 111 -4.41 -34.85 6.91
N ASP A 112 -3.66 -35.90 6.63
CA ASP A 112 -3.80 -36.84 5.51
C ASP A 112 -2.89 -36.65 4.29
N ASN A 113 -2.30 -37.77 3.91
CA ASN A 113 -1.22 -37.92 2.95
C ASN A 113 -1.69 -37.55 1.54
N SER A 114 -1.18 -36.45 1.00
CA SER A 114 -0.88 -36.36 -0.43
C SER A 114 0.16 -35.26 -0.66
N ASP A 115 1.14 -35.59 -1.50
CA ASP A 115 2.31 -34.83 -1.91
C ASP A 115 2.29 -33.33 -1.58
N SER A 116 3.15 -32.95 -0.63
CA SER A 116 3.42 -31.55 -0.31
C SER A 116 4.19 -30.89 -1.45
N TRP A 117 3.49 -30.36 -2.46
CA TRP A 117 4.07 -29.42 -3.41
C TRP A 117 4.23 -28.07 -2.71
N THR A 118 5.42 -27.84 -2.16
CA THR A 118 5.85 -26.56 -1.61
C THR A 118 6.14 -25.58 -2.75
N VAL A 119 5.11 -24.88 -3.24
CA VAL A 119 5.34 -23.69 -4.05
C VAL A 119 5.44 -22.50 -3.11
N SER A 120 6.53 -21.74 -3.21
CA SER A 120 6.75 -20.54 -2.41
C SER A 120 5.83 -19.43 -2.92
N TYR A 121 4.58 -19.40 -2.46
CA TYR A 121 3.48 -18.59 -3.00
C TYR A 121 3.69 -17.08 -2.89
N ASP A 122 4.43 -16.61 -1.88
CA ASP A 122 4.57 -15.16 -1.60
C ASP A 122 5.42 -14.41 -2.63
N LEU A 123 6.52 -15.01 -3.10
CA LEU A 123 7.38 -14.34 -4.09
C LEU A 123 6.68 -14.22 -5.44
N TRP A 124 6.02 -15.30 -5.88
CA TRP A 124 5.33 -15.33 -7.16
C TRP A 124 4.10 -14.43 -7.15
N HIS A 125 3.37 -14.36 -6.04
CA HIS A 125 2.28 -13.42 -5.90
C HIS A 125 2.81 -11.98 -5.92
N LEU A 126 3.82 -11.64 -5.11
CA LEU A 126 4.44 -10.30 -5.11
C LEU A 126 5.00 -9.89 -6.47
N LEU A 127 5.69 -10.80 -7.17
CA LEU A 127 6.18 -10.55 -8.53
C LEU A 127 5.04 -10.39 -9.52
N SER A 128 3.97 -11.17 -9.39
CA SER A 128 2.80 -11.07 -10.27
C SER A 128 1.96 -9.82 -10.02
N SER A 129 1.87 -9.34 -8.78
CA SER A 129 0.95 -8.28 -8.35
C SER A 129 1.62 -6.91 -8.17
N GLY A 130 2.96 -6.87 -7.99
CA GLY A 130 3.74 -5.63 -7.93
C GLY A 130 5.06 -5.63 -8.70
N GLY A 131 5.47 -6.76 -9.30
CA GLY A 131 6.81 -6.92 -9.88
C GLY A 131 7.17 -5.93 -10.97
N LEU A 132 6.23 -5.55 -11.83
CA LEU A 132 6.49 -4.58 -12.90
C LEU A 132 6.85 -3.19 -12.33
N TYR A 133 6.22 -2.78 -11.23
CA TYR A 133 6.54 -1.52 -10.56
C TYR A 133 7.90 -1.58 -9.83
N LEU A 134 8.25 -2.74 -9.27
CA LEU A 134 9.58 -2.96 -8.71
C LEU A 134 10.67 -2.87 -9.78
N LEU A 135 10.42 -3.37 -10.99
CA LEU A 135 11.35 -3.19 -12.13
C LEU A 135 11.53 -1.72 -12.48
N PHE A 136 10.46 -0.92 -12.46
CA PHE A 136 10.59 0.53 -12.64
C PHE A 136 11.48 1.18 -11.58
N ILE A 137 11.40 0.76 -10.32
CA ILE A 137 12.28 1.26 -9.26
C ILE A 137 13.73 0.84 -9.53
N ILE A 138 13.97 -0.45 -9.77
CA ILE A 138 15.31 -1.03 -9.97
C ILE A 138 16.03 -0.36 -11.15
N PHE A 139 15.34 -0.12 -12.26
CA PHE A 139 15.95 0.52 -13.44
C PHE A 139 15.87 2.04 -13.43
N GLY A 140 14.78 2.60 -12.89
CA GLY A 140 14.52 4.05 -12.89
C GLY A 140 15.42 4.81 -11.93
N VAL A 141 15.70 4.27 -10.75
CA VAL A 141 16.54 4.96 -9.74
C VAL A 141 17.98 5.17 -10.25
N PRO A 142 18.69 4.16 -10.79
CA PRO A 142 20.00 4.37 -11.40
C PRO A 142 19.97 5.40 -12.54
N VAL A 143 18.93 5.35 -13.39
CA VAL A 143 18.77 6.32 -14.47
C VAL A 143 18.62 7.75 -13.93
N ILE A 144 17.80 7.97 -12.91
CA ILE A 144 17.62 9.28 -12.29
C ILE A 144 18.92 9.81 -11.68
N LEU A 145 19.69 8.94 -11.03
CA LEU A 145 20.94 9.32 -10.37
C LEU A 145 22.06 9.61 -11.38
N VAL A 146 22.18 8.81 -12.44
CA VAL A 146 23.28 8.85 -13.41
C VAL A 146 23.00 9.75 -14.62
N ALA A 147 21.74 9.99 -14.98
CA ALA A 147 21.39 10.80 -16.15
C ALA A 147 22.05 12.18 -16.10
N LYS A 148 22.63 12.61 -17.23
CA LYS A 148 23.12 13.99 -17.41
C LYS A 148 21.91 14.94 -17.38
N SER A 149 21.61 15.45 -16.20
CA SER A 149 20.61 16.50 -15.99
C SER A 149 21.28 17.76 -15.44
N SER A 150 20.65 18.90 -15.67
CA SER A 150 20.99 20.18 -15.04
C SER A 150 20.73 20.21 -13.52
N LEU A 151 20.22 19.12 -12.94
CA LEU A 151 19.87 19.02 -11.52
C LEU A 151 21.11 18.79 -10.66
N THR A 152 21.12 19.41 -9.48
CA THR A 152 22.14 19.18 -8.45
C THR A 152 22.02 17.76 -7.87
N LEU A 153 23.09 17.24 -7.25
CA LEU A 153 23.09 15.91 -6.63
C LEU A 153 21.94 15.74 -5.61
N LEU A 154 21.69 16.76 -4.78
CA LEU A 154 20.59 16.75 -3.81
C LEU A 154 19.23 16.64 -4.51
N GLN A 155 19.01 17.40 -5.58
CA GLN A 155 17.75 17.34 -6.36
C GLN A 155 17.55 15.97 -7.00
N ARG A 156 18.62 15.32 -7.47
CA ARG A 156 18.56 13.96 -8.02
C ARG A 156 18.20 12.94 -6.95
N PHE A 157 18.80 13.04 -5.76
CA PHE A 157 18.48 12.17 -4.63
C PHE A 157 17.02 12.32 -4.20
N VAL A 158 16.53 13.56 -4.06
CA VAL A 158 15.14 13.86 -3.73
C VAL A 158 14.19 13.32 -4.81
N SER A 159 14.56 13.46 -6.08
CA SER A 159 13.77 12.93 -7.20
C SER A 159 13.74 11.40 -7.19
N ALA A 160 14.85 10.74 -6.90
CA ALA A 160 14.92 9.29 -6.77
C ALA A 160 14.09 8.79 -5.59
N LEU A 161 14.14 9.48 -4.44
CA LEU A 161 13.30 9.16 -3.28
C LEU A 161 11.82 9.30 -3.62
N GLY A 162 11.42 10.41 -4.25
CA GLY A 162 10.04 10.62 -4.70
C GLY A 162 9.58 9.55 -5.69
N PHE A 163 10.47 9.12 -6.59
CA PHE A 163 10.21 8.06 -7.55
C PHE A 163 10.00 6.71 -6.84
N ILE A 164 10.85 6.35 -5.88
CA ILE A 164 10.69 5.14 -5.06
C ILE A 164 9.35 5.16 -4.33
N VAL A 165 9.04 6.26 -3.63
CA VAL A 165 7.78 6.39 -2.87
C VAL A 165 6.57 6.25 -3.79
N LEU A 166 6.58 6.90 -4.96
CA LEU A 166 5.48 6.83 -5.91
C LEU A 166 5.25 5.40 -6.41
N PHE A 167 6.28 4.73 -6.91
CA PHE A 167 6.14 3.39 -7.49
C PHE A 167 5.89 2.32 -6.43
N SER A 168 6.44 2.45 -5.22
CA SER A 168 6.11 1.57 -4.09
C SER A 168 4.65 1.73 -3.66
N THR A 169 4.12 2.97 -3.66
CA THR A 169 2.71 3.21 -3.35
C THR A 169 1.79 2.58 -4.41
N ILE A 170 2.13 2.73 -5.70
CA ILE A 170 1.36 2.12 -6.79
C ILE A 170 1.40 0.59 -6.69
N ALA A 171 2.57 0.01 -6.42
CA ALA A 171 2.75 -1.42 -6.22
C ALA A 171 1.90 -1.94 -5.06
N TYR A 172 1.89 -1.23 -3.94
CA TYR A 172 1.13 -1.60 -2.76
C TYR A 172 -0.39 -1.53 -2.98
N VAL A 173 -0.87 -0.47 -3.62
CA VAL A 173 -2.30 -0.35 -3.97
C VAL A 173 -2.70 -1.47 -4.94
N HIS A 174 -1.86 -1.81 -5.92
CA HIS A 174 -2.13 -2.93 -6.82
C HIS A 174 -2.14 -4.27 -6.11
N TYR A 175 -1.19 -4.48 -5.20
CA TYR A 175 -1.14 -5.68 -4.37
C TYR A 175 -2.47 -5.87 -3.63
N ILE A 176 -2.97 -4.85 -2.93
CA ILE A 176 -4.25 -4.92 -2.21
C ILE A 176 -5.42 -5.19 -3.16
N VAL A 177 -5.48 -4.49 -4.31
CA VAL A 177 -6.58 -4.66 -5.27
C VAL A 177 -6.60 -6.07 -5.85
N LEU A 178 -5.43 -6.67 -6.08
CA LEU A 178 -5.31 -8.02 -6.64
C LEU A 178 -5.44 -9.11 -5.57
N GLU A 179 -5.20 -8.80 -4.30
CA GLU A 179 -5.51 -9.67 -3.15
C GLU A 179 -7.03 -9.85 -2.96
N LEU A 180 -7.86 -8.93 -3.48
CA LEU A 180 -9.32 -9.10 -3.51
C LEU A 180 -9.79 -10.17 -4.52
N VAL A 181 -8.91 -10.59 -5.44
CA VAL A 181 -9.19 -11.66 -6.40
C VAL A 181 -8.95 -13.00 -5.71
N PRO A 182 -9.85 -13.99 -5.84
CA PRO A 182 -9.66 -15.30 -5.24
C PRO A 182 -8.28 -15.90 -5.56
N ASP A 183 -7.60 -16.38 -4.52
CA ASP A 183 -6.27 -17.00 -4.58
C ASP A 183 -6.17 -18.11 -5.64
N MET A 184 -7.25 -18.88 -5.80
CA MET A 184 -7.41 -19.86 -6.86
C MET A 184 -8.52 -19.45 -7.83
N LEU A 185 -8.13 -19.07 -9.05
CA LEU A 185 -9.05 -18.93 -10.18
C LEU A 185 -9.09 -20.23 -10.98
N PHE A 186 -10.28 -20.77 -11.22
CA PHE A 186 -10.47 -22.03 -11.96
C PHE A 186 -9.67 -23.22 -11.37
N GLY A 187 -9.41 -23.23 -10.07
CA GLY A 187 -8.62 -24.26 -9.39
C GLY A 187 -7.11 -24.20 -9.65
N SER A 188 -6.59 -23.12 -10.25
CA SER A 188 -5.15 -22.94 -10.48
C SER A 188 -4.68 -21.52 -10.15
N TRP A 189 -3.59 -21.44 -9.37
CA TRP A 189 -2.89 -20.21 -9.03
C TRP A 189 -2.29 -19.51 -10.26
N THR A 190 -1.96 -20.27 -11.30
CA THR A 190 -1.40 -19.72 -12.54
C THR A 190 -2.35 -18.72 -13.19
N TRP A 191 -3.66 -18.96 -13.12
CA TRP A 191 -4.64 -18.04 -13.67
C TRP A 191 -4.74 -16.73 -12.87
N ASN A 192 -4.53 -16.77 -11.56
CA ASN A 192 -4.41 -15.57 -10.73
C ASN A 192 -3.19 -14.74 -11.16
N TYR A 193 -2.02 -15.37 -11.32
CA TYR A 193 -0.80 -14.67 -11.76
C TYR A 193 -0.92 -14.09 -13.18
N VAL A 194 -1.52 -14.82 -14.11
CA VAL A 194 -1.77 -14.32 -15.47
C VAL A 194 -2.70 -13.11 -15.45
N LEU A 195 -3.77 -13.16 -14.66
CA LEU A 195 -4.69 -12.05 -14.52
C LEU A 195 -4.00 -10.81 -13.92
N ASN A 196 -3.20 -10.99 -12.86
CA ASN A 196 -2.44 -9.92 -12.23
C ASN A 196 -1.49 -9.23 -13.22
N ALA A 197 -0.78 -10.03 -14.03
CA ALA A 197 0.10 -9.50 -15.07
C ALA A 197 -0.67 -8.74 -16.16
N LEU A 198 -1.83 -9.24 -16.59
CA LEU A 198 -2.68 -8.55 -17.58
C LEU A 198 -3.22 -7.22 -17.04
N VAL A 199 -3.62 -7.17 -15.77
CA VAL A 199 -4.09 -5.94 -15.12
C VAL A 199 -2.95 -4.91 -15.02
N GLN A 200 -1.75 -5.32 -14.67
CA GLN A 200 -0.59 -4.42 -14.68
C GLN A 200 -0.27 -3.89 -16.08
N LEU A 201 -0.27 -4.77 -17.10
CA LEU A 201 0.03 -4.38 -18.48
C LEU A 201 -1.01 -3.41 -19.05
N THR A 202 -2.29 -3.60 -18.72
CA THR A 202 -3.36 -2.68 -19.14
C THR A 202 -3.21 -1.31 -18.50
N LEU A 203 -2.85 -1.23 -17.21
CA LEU A 203 -2.60 0.05 -16.53
C LEU A 203 -1.36 0.78 -17.06
N VAL A 204 -0.27 0.06 -17.31
CA VAL A 204 0.93 0.63 -17.97
C VAL A 204 0.58 1.12 -19.37
N GLY A 205 -0.17 0.33 -20.14
CA GLY A 205 -0.64 0.71 -21.47
C GLY A 205 -1.53 1.95 -21.46
N PHE A 206 -2.38 2.09 -20.44
CA PHE A 206 -3.25 3.24 -20.24
C PHE A 206 -2.44 4.51 -19.94
N LEU A 207 -1.46 4.44 -19.03
CA LEU A 207 -0.55 5.53 -18.73
C LEU A 207 0.29 5.95 -19.95
N ALA A 208 0.81 4.99 -20.71
CA ALA A 208 1.54 5.26 -21.95
C ALA A 208 0.67 5.97 -23.00
N SER A 209 -0.61 5.61 -23.08
CA SER A 209 -1.57 6.22 -24.00
C SER A 209 -1.88 7.67 -23.64
N PHE A 210 -2.01 8.00 -22.35
CA PHE A 210 -2.14 9.39 -21.90
C PHE A 210 -0.91 10.23 -22.20
N ASN A 211 0.29 9.67 -22.02
CA ASN A 211 1.51 10.41 -22.30
C ASN A 211 1.63 10.75 -23.80
N LYS A 212 1.32 9.79 -24.69
CA LYS A 212 1.25 10.05 -26.14
C LYS A 212 0.25 11.15 -26.50
N LYS A 213 -0.91 11.17 -25.84
CA LYS A 213 -1.94 12.21 -26.05
C LYS A 213 -1.45 13.59 -25.57
N ALA A 214 -0.77 13.65 -24.42
CA ALA A 214 -0.19 14.87 -23.88
C ALA A 214 0.94 15.42 -24.77
N GLU A 215 1.80 14.57 -25.32
CA GLU A 215 2.85 14.97 -26.27
C GLU A 215 2.26 15.48 -27.58
N LYS A 216 1.23 14.81 -28.12
CA LYS A 216 0.54 15.26 -29.33
C LYS A 216 -0.10 16.64 -29.15
N ASN A 217 -0.73 16.88 -27.99
CA ASN A 217 -1.32 18.18 -27.66
C ASN A 217 -0.25 19.27 -27.53
N LYS A 218 0.86 19.01 -26.83
CA LYS A 218 1.99 19.97 -26.77
C LYS A 218 2.57 20.30 -28.15
N LYS A 219 2.62 19.34 -29.07
CA LYS A 219 3.09 19.57 -30.43
C LYS A 219 2.10 20.42 -31.23
N HIS A 220 0.80 20.17 -31.06
CA HIS A 220 -0.26 20.98 -31.68
C HIS A 220 -0.24 22.42 -31.16
N ASP A 221 -0.05 22.62 -29.85
CA ASP A 221 0.01 23.95 -29.24
C ASP A 221 1.25 24.74 -29.68
N LYS A 222 2.39 24.07 -29.90
CA LYS A 222 3.59 24.70 -30.48
C LYS A 222 3.36 25.17 -31.93
N VAL A 223 2.70 24.34 -32.74
CA VAL A 223 2.35 24.68 -34.12
C VAL A 223 1.38 25.86 -34.18
N LEU A 224 0.41 25.95 -33.25
CA LEU A 224 -0.49 27.10 -33.12
C LEU A 224 0.21 28.36 -32.58
N ALA A 225 1.26 28.20 -31.77
CA ALA A 225 2.04 29.31 -31.23
C ALA A 225 3.09 29.87 -32.21
N GLY A 226 3.22 29.31 -33.42
CA GLY A 226 4.14 29.81 -34.45
C GLY A 226 5.63 29.57 -34.15
N VAL A 227 5.94 28.51 -33.37
CA VAL A 227 7.32 28.04 -33.08
C VAL A 227 7.55 26.65 -33.66
#